data_AF-A0A3N5UNW3-F1
#
_entry.id   AF-A0A3N5UNW3-F1
#
_cell.length_a   1.000
_cell.length_b   1.000
_cell.length_c   1.000
_cell.angle_alpha   90.00
_cell.angle_beta   90.00
_cell.angle_gamma   90.00
#
_symmetry.space_group_name_H-M   'P 1'
#
loop_
_entity.id
_entity.type
_entity.pdbx_description
1 polymer ?
#
loop_
_entity_poly.entity_id
_entity_poly.type
_entity_poly.pdbx_seq_one_letter_code
_entity_poly.pdbx_strand_id
1 'polypeptide(L)'
;MENNGKHILRLAGKILGATTLISLVVLLIGTFFQWNEPVKFSNGFFVAGAIVIVAGVFSVTGGFAQRSNFGLLYAESAGQANLAERNQRTAAEITQRYGSFLLLLVTGLLLIGISVAIGKFL
;
A
#
# COMPACT_ATOMS: atom_id res chain seq x y z
N MET A 1 -21.34 -17.90 -1.98
CA MET A 1 -20.78 -17.03 -0.91
C MET A 1 -19.46 -17.53 -0.33
N GLU A 2 -18.95 -18.71 -0.71
CA GLU A 2 -17.72 -19.30 -0.15
C GLU A 2 -16.40 -18.66 -0.65
N ASN A 3 -16.39 -17.99 -1.79
CA ASN A 3 -15.16 -17.45 -2.39
C ASN A 3 -14.67 -16.16 -1.73
N ASN A 4 -15.58 -15.32 -1.21
CA ASN A 4 -15.23 -13.99 -0.70
C ASN A 4 -14.36 -14.06 0.56
N GLY A 5 -14.59 -15.06 1.43
CA GLY A 5 -13.80 -15.24 2.65
C GLY A 5 -12.33 -15.55 2.39
N LYS A 6 -12.03 -16.37 1.38
CA LYS A 6 -10.65 -16.71 0.98
C LYS A 6 -9.90 -15.47 0.47
N HIS A 7 -10.57 -14.60 -0.27
CA HIS A 7 -9.98 -13.34 -0.75
C HIS A 7 -9.69 -12.36 0.39
N ILE A 8 -10.61 -12.20 1.34
CA ILE A 8 -10.42 -11.35 2.52
C ILE A 8 -9.25 -11.85 3.38
N LEU A 9 -9.20 -13.16 3.65
CA LEU A 9 -8.11 -13.75 4.44
C LEU A 9 -6.75 -13.55 3.77
N ARG A 10 -6.68 -13.72 2.44
CA ARG A 10 -5.44 -13.49 1.68
C ARG A 10 -5.00 -12.02 1.73
N LEU A 11 -5.94 -11.07 1.68
CA LEU A 11 -5.65 -9.65 1.82
C LEU A 11 -5.18 -9.30 3.23
N ALA A 12 -5.87 -9.80 4.26
CA ALA A 12 -5.48 -9.63 5.65
C ALA A 12 -4.07 -10.19 5.91
N GLY A 13 -3.76 -11.37 5.39
CA GLY A 13 -2.43 -11.97 5.50
C GLY A 13 -1.33 -11.11 4.85
N LYS A 14 -1.60 -10.50 3.69
CA LYS A 14 -0.66 -9.56 3.06
C LYS A 14 -0.46 -8.29 3.88
N ILE A 15 -1.54 -7.72 4.42
CA ILE A 15 -1.48 -6.50 5.25
C ILE A 15 -0.65 -6.79 6.51
N LEU A 16 -0.98 -7.86 7.23
CA LEU A 16 -0.25 -8.26 8.43
C LEU A 16 1.22 -8.59 8.14
N GLY A 17 1.49 -9.31 7.04
CA GLY A 17 2.86 -9.61 6.61
C GLY A 17 3.67 -8.34 6.32
N ALA A 18 3.09 -7.39 5.59
CA ALA A 18 3.73 -6.11 5.30
C ALA A 18 3.96 -5.27 6.56
N THR A 19 2.97 -5.18 7.45
CA THR A 19 3.10 -4.47 8.74
C THR A 19 4.23 -5.09 9.56
N THR A 20 4.26 -6.42 9.73
CA THR A 20 5.30 -7.10 10.50
C THR A 20 6.69 -6.87 9.91
N LEU A 21 6.85 -6.96 8.58
CA LEU A 21 8.13 -6.71 7.93
C LEU A 21 8.63 -5.28 8.18
N ILE A 22 7.78 -4.28 8.03
CA ILE A 22 8.16 -2.88 8.25
C ILE A 22 8.46 -2.64 9.73
N SER A 23 7.68 -3.24 10.64
CA SER A 23 7.95 -3.19 12.07
C SER A 23 9.33 -3.74 12.42
N LEU A 24 9.74 -4.86 11.82
CA LEU A 24 11.08 -5.41 12.02
C LEU A 24 12.17 -4.44 11.55
N VAL A 25 11.97 -3.75 10.43
CA VAL A 25 12.91 -2.72 9.96
C VAL A 25 13.02 -1.57 10.97
N VAL A 26 11.89 -1.07 11.49
CA VAL A 26 11.90 -0.01 12.51
C VAL A 26 12.63 -0.47 13.78
N LEU A 27 12.40 -1.71 14.22
CA LEU A 27 13.10 -2.28 15.36
C LEU A 27 14.60 -2.42 15.11
N LEU A 28 15.02 -2.88 13.93
CA LEU A 28 16.43 -3.00 13.55
C LEU A 28 17.12 -1.63 13.51
N ILE A 29 16.44 -0.60 12.98
CA ILE A 29 16.93 0.77 13.00
C ILE A 29 17.06 1.23 14.46
N GLY A 30 16.03 1.02 15.27
CA GLY A 30 16.04 1.43 16.68
C GLY A 30 17.14 0.76 17.49
N THR A 31 17.42 -0.53 17.27
CA THR A 31 18.51 -1.23 17.96
C THR A 31 19.88 -0.76 17.46
N PHE A 32 20.04 -0.53 16.16
CA PHE A 32 21.28 -0.01 15.58
C PHE A 32 21.62 1.40 16.10
N PHE A 33 20.61 2.26 16.25
CA PHE A 33 20.75 3.61 16.80
C PHE A 33 20.60 3.66 18.34
N GLN A 34 20.55 2.52 19.01
CA GLN A 34 20.45 2.40 20.47
C GLN A 34 19.32 3.26 21.07
N TRP A 35 18.13 3.17 20.48
CA TRP A 35 16.94 3.79 21.05
C TRP A 35 16.61 3.14 22.39
N ASN A 36 16.79 3.89 23.47
CA ASN A 36 16.49 3.45 24.83
C ASN A 36 15.17 4.02 25.36
N GLU A 37 14.50 4.87 24.59
CA GLU A 37 13.27 5.55 24.99
C GLU A 37 12.09 5.09 24.13
N PRO A 38 10.94 4.73 24.72
CA PRO A 38 9.74 4.33 23.99
C PRO A 38 9.29 5.37 22.94
N VAL A 39 9.46 6.66 23.25
CA VAL A 39 9.10 7.78 22.37
C VAL A 39 9.83 7.71 21.02
N LYS A 40 11.10 7.27 20.99
CA LYS A 40 11.86 7.15 19.74
C LYS A 40 11.29 6.05 18.85
N PHE A 41 10.91 4.91 19.44
CA PHE A 41 10.22 3.86 18.70
C PHE A 41 8.86 4.32 18.21
N SER A 42 8.06 4.97 19.05
CA SER A 42 6.76 5.54 18.66
C SER A 42 6.91 6.47 17.45
N ASN A 43 7.88 7.39 17.47
CA ASN A 43 8.17 8.28 16.35
C ASN A 43 8.61 7.52 15.09
N GLY A 44 9.47 6.50 15.24
CA GLY A 44 9.90 5.66 14.12
C GLY A 44 8.74 4.95 13.42
N PHE A 45 7.83 4.35 14.20
CA PHE A 45 6.60 3.73 13.69
C PHE A 45 5.67 4.74 13.01
N PHE A 46 5.54 5.94 13.57
CA PHE A 46 4.72 7.01 12.99
C PHE A 46 5.26 7.43 11.62
N VAL A 47 6.57 7.72 11.54
CA VAL A 47 7.24 8.13 10.31
C VAL A 47 7.17 7.02 9.25
N ALA A 48 7.42 5.76 9.64
CA ALA A 48 7.28 4.63 8.73
C ALA A 48 5.84 4.51 8.19
N GLY A 49 4.83 4.62 9.06
CA GLY A 49 3.42 4.61 8.66
C GLY A 49 3.08 5.75 7.69
N ALA A 50 3.56 6.96 7.95
CA ALA A 50 3.36 8.11 7.07
C ALA A 50 3.99 7.91 5.68
N ILE A 51 5.24 7.40 5.62
CA ILE A 51 5.93 7.11 4.36
C ILE A 51 5.14 6.07 3.55
N VAL A 52 4.65 5.01 4.19
CA VAL A 52 3.87 3.96 3.53
C VAL A 52 2.56 4.52 2.94
N ILE A 53 1.87 5.40 3.67
CA ILE A 53 0.65 6.06 3.16
C ILE A 53 0.98 6.94 1.95
N VAL A 54 2.04 7.75 2.03
CA VAL A 54 2.48 8.59 0.91
C VAL A 54 2.85 7.75 -0.31
N ALA A 55 3.55 6.64 -0.12
CA ALA A 55 3.85 5.67 -1.18
C ALA A 55 2.56 5.08 -1.79
N GLY A 56 1.55 4.82 -0.96
CA GLY A 56 0.22 4.41 -1.41
C GLY A 56 -0.42 5.46 -2.31
N VAL A 57 -0.44 6.73 -1.90
CA VAL A 57 -0.96 7.83 -2.73
C VAL A 57 -0.23 7.89 -4.07
N PHE A 58 1.10 7.78 -4.07
CA PHE A 58 1.89 7.75 -5.30
C PHE A 58 1.61 6.54 -6.20
N SER A 59 1.21 5.39 -5.64
CA SER A 59 0.82 4.22 -6.44
C SER A 59 -0.44 4.47 -7.29
N VAL A 60 -1.33 5.36 -6.84
CA VAL A 60 -2.54 5.73 -7.57
C VAL A 60 -2.24 6.84 -8.57
N THR A 61 -1.46 7.85 -8.16
CA THR A 61 -1.17 9.04 -8.97
C THR A 61 -0.07 8.83 -10.00
N GLY A 62 0.85 7.88 -9.81
CA GLY A 62 1.93 7.57 -10.76
C GLY A 62 1.45 7.17 -12.15
N GLY A 63 0.24 6.62 -12.24
CA GLY A 63 -0.38 6.30 -13.52
C GLY A 63 -1.09 7.48 -14.22
N PHE A 64 -0.97 8.70 -13.71
CA PHE A 64 -1.52 9.91 -14.33
C PHE A 64 -0.72 10.31 -15.58
N ALA A 65 0.62 10.21 -15.53
CA ALA A 65 1.49 10.52 -16.67
C ALA A 65 1.20 9.61 -17.87
N GLN A 66 0.95 8.32 -17.63
CA GLN A 66 0.61 7.36 -18.68
C GLN A 66 -0.78 7.60 -19.31
N ARG A 67 -1.74 8.13 -18.52
CA ARG A 67 -3.07 8.52 -19.02
C ARG A 67 -3.06 9.83 -19.82
N SER A 68 -2.06 10.68 -19.60
CA SER A 68 -1.89 11.93 -20.35
C SER A 68 -1.22 11.72 -21.73
N ASN A 69 -0.73 10.52 -22.02
CA ASN A 69 -0.15 10.20 -23.32
C ASN A 69 -1.24 9.81 -24.32
N PHE A 70 -1.85 10.82 -24.95
CA PHE A 70 -2.90 10.66 -25.95
C PHE A 70 -2.46 9.83 -27.16
N GLY A 71 -1.17 9.78 -27.49
CA GLY A 71 -0.65 8.94 -28.58
C GLY A 71 -0.77 7.45 -28.30
N LEU A 72 -0.51 7.03 -27.05
CA LEU A 72 -0.69 5.65 -26.61
C LEU A 72 -2.19 5.27 -26.61
N LEU A 73 -3.04 6.20 -26.15
CA LEU A 73 -4.49 6.03 -26.08
C LEU A 73 -5.11 5.87 -27.48
N TYR A 74 -4.63 6.64 -28.45
CA TYR A 74 -5.04 6.54 -29.86
C TYR A 74 -4.56 5.24 -30.50
N ALA A 75 -3.30 4.85 -30.31
CA ALA A 75 -2.76 3.59 -30.83
C ALA A 75 -3.53 2.36 -30.32
N GLU A 76 -3.95 2.39 -29.05
CA GLU A 76 -4.74 1.33 -28.45
C GLU A 76 -6.20 1.32 -28.95
N SER A 77 -6.72 2.46 -29.44
CA SER A 77 -8.05 2.55 -30.08
C SER A 77 -8.06 2.27 -31.57
N ALA A 78 -6.93 2.47 -32.25
CA ALA A 78 -6.76 2.18 -33.67
C ALA A 78 -6.43 0.69 -33.92
N GLY A 79 -5.89 -0.01 -32.93
CA GLY A 79 -5.76 -1.47 -32.96
C GLY A 79 -7.11 -2.16 -32.76
N GLN A 80 -7.38 -3.22 -33.53
CA GLN A 80 -8.61 -4.05 -33.47
C GLN A 80 -8.75 -4.86 -32.16
N ALA A 81 -8.42 -4.31 -31.01
CA ALA A 81 -8.67 -4.94 -29.73
C ALA A 81 -10.19 -4.97 -29.50
N ASN A 82 -10.74 -6.18 -29.34
CA ASN A 82 -12.15 -6.40 -29.03
C ASN A 82 -12.54 -5.57 -27.79
N LEU A 83 -13.66 -4.84 -27.83
CA LEU A 83 -14.10 -3.96 -26.74
C LEU A 83 -14.16 -4.68 -25.38
N ALA A 84 -14.49 -5.97 -25.40
CA ALA A 84 -14.50 -6.81 -24.19
C ALA A 84 -13.10 -6.97 -23.56
N GLU A 85 -12.05 -7.11 -24.38
CA GLU A 85 -10.67 -7.29 -23.92
C GLU A 85 -10.11 -5.98 -23.34
N ARG A 86 -10.41 -4.83 -23.97
CA ARG A 86 -10.05 -3.50 -23.41
C ARG A 86 -10.73 -3.25 -22.07
N ASN A 87 -12.01 -3.62 -21.94
CA ASN A 87 -12.73 -3.47 -20.68
C ASN A 87 -12.14 -4.36 -19.58
N GLN A 88 -11.75 -5.60 -19.88
CA GLN A 88 -11.10 -6.50 -18.92
C GLN A 88 -9.74 -5.97 -18.45
N ARG A 89 -8.90 -5.47 -19.36
CA ARG A 89 -7.60 -4.86 -19.00
C ARG A 89 -7.79 -3.62 -18.13
N THR A 90 -8.72 -2.74 -18.50
CA THR A 90 -9.03 -1.54 -17.72
C THR A 90 -9.54 -1.91 -16.31
N ALA A 91 -10.41 -2.90 -16.20
CA ALA A 91 -10.90 -3.38 -14.91
C ALA A 91 -9.78 -4.00 -14.04
N ALA A 92 -8.86 -4.75 -14.64
CA ALA A 92 -7.71 -5.32 -13.96
C ALA A 92 -6.76 -4.22 -13.45
N GLU A 93 -6.47 -3.21 -14.26
CA GLU A 93 -5.64 -2.06 -13.87
C GLU A 93 -6.25 -1.26 -12.71
N ILE A 94 -7.56 -0.99 -12.76
CA ILE A 94 -8.29 -0.33 -11.68
C ILE A 94 -8.17 -1.16 -10.41
N THR A 95 -8.49 -2.46 -10.48
CA THR A 95 -8.46 -3.36 -9.32
C THR A 95 -7.07 -3.43 -8.70
N GLN A 96 -6.02 -3.52 -9.52
CA GLN A 96 -4.64 -3.56 -9.05
C GLN A 96 -4.24 -2.25 -8.36
N ARG A 97 -4.55 -1.08 -8.95
CA ARG A 97 -4.19 0.23 -8.37
C ARG A 97 -4.88 0.47 -7.03
N TYR A 98 -6.21 0.30 -6.98
CA TYR A 98 -6.95 0.50 -5.74
C TYR A 98 -6.62 -0.57 -4.69
N GLY A 99 -6.32 -1.80 -5.12
CA GLY A 99 -5.88 -2.88 -4.25
C GLY A 99 -4.54 -2.57 -3.56
N SER A 100 -3.54 -2.11 -4.33
CA SER A 100 -2.25 -1.68 -3.78
C SER A 100 -2.38 -0.47 -2.87
N PHE A 101 -3.20 0.52 -3.25
CA PHE A 101 -3.47 1.69 -2.42
C PHE A 101 -4.07 1.29 -1.07
N LEU A 102 -5.14 0.49 -1.07
CA LEU A 102 -5.81 0.05 0.16
C LEU A 102 -4.88 -0.77 1.05
N LEU A 103 -4.05 -1.65 0.47
CA LEU A 103 -3.06 -2.41 1.22
C LEU A 103 -2.10 -1.47 1.95
N LEU A 104 -1.48 -0.53 1.22
CA LEU A 104 -0.51 0.40 1.79
C LEU A 104 -1.15 1.35 2.80
N LEU A 105 -2.35 1.85 2.52
CA LEU A 105 -3.11 2.70 3.43
C LEU A 105 -3.38 1.99 4.77
N VAL A 106 -3.93 0.77 4.73
CA VAL A 106 -4.26 0.03 5.95
C VAL A 106 -2.98 -0.36 6.71
N THR A 107 -1.93 -0.80 6.02
CA THR A 107 -0.63 -1.08 6.65
C THR A 107 -0.06 0.16 7.33
N GLY A 108 -0.08 1.32 6.66
CA GLY A 108 0.40 2.57 7.24
C GLY A 108 -0.41 3.02 8.47
N LEU A 109 -1.74 2.89 8.41
CA LEU A 109 -2.62 3.17 9.56
C LEU A 109 -2.36 2.23 10.74
N LEU A 110 -2.10 0.94 10.48
CA LEU A 110 -1.74 0.00 11.54
C LEU A 110 -0.40 0.37 12.20
N LEU A 111 0.61 0.78 11.43
CA LEU A 111 1.88 1.25 11.97
C LEU A 111 1.71 2.50 12.84
N ILE A 112 0.86 3.45 12.42
CA ILE A 112 0.49 4.61 13.23
C ILE A 112 -0.27 4.18 14.49
N GLY A 113 -1.16 3.20 14.40
CA GLY A 113 -1.84 2.61 15.55
C GLY A 113 -0.86 2.02 16.58
N ILE A 114 0.17 1.30 16.11
CA ILE A 114 1.26 0.79 16.96
C ILE A 114 2.04 1.94 17.59
N SER A 115 2.37 2.98 16.82
CA SER A 115 3.04 4.18 17.33
C SER A 115 2.28 4.82 18.50
N VAL A 116 0.97 5.03 18.34
CA VAL A 116 0.12 5.61 19.39
C VAL A 116 0.03 4.69 20.60
N ALA A 117 -0.07 3.37 20.38
CA ALA A 117 -0.09 2.40 21.47
C ALA A 117 1.20 2.46 22.29
N ILE A 118 2.37 2.51 21.64
CA ILE A 118 3.64 2.67 22.34
C ILE A 118 3.67 3.99 23.11
N GLY A 119 3.31 5.11 22.47
CA GLY A 119 3.37 6.43 23.11
C GLY A 119 2.39 6.64 24.27
N LYS A 120 1.31 5.84 24.36
CA LYS A 120 0.35 5.90 25.47
C LYS A 120 0.58 4.87 26.57
N PHE A 121 1.06 3.68 26.23
CA PHE A 121 1.09 2.55 27.15
C PHE A 121 2.50 2.15 27.63
N LEU A 122 3.56 2.72 27.05
CA LEU A 122 4.97 2.49 27.41
C LEU A 122 5.68 3.81 27.67
#